data_AF-X0QHE8-F1
#
_entry.id   AF-X0QHE8-F1
#
_cell.length_a   1.000
_cell.length_b   1.000
_cell.length_c   1.000
_cell.angle_alpha   90.00
_cell.angle_beta   90.00
_cell.angle_gamma   90.00
#
_symmetry.space_group_name_H-M   'P 1'
#
loop_
_entity.id
_entity.type
_entity.pdbx_description
1 polymer ?
#
loop_
_entity_poly.entity_id
_entity_poly.type
_entity_poly.pdbx_seq_one_letter_code
_entity_poly.pdbx_strand_id
1 'polypeptide(L)'
;MSDTHTVGKVEKFDDYNDHQIDKFTLSNQNNVSISVITLGSTLYELNVPDQNGGTRNLVLNFEHSQDYFENPFYICMGIGRVGGRIADGQLVVDGKQTQLPQNEGTTTLHGGPHGFNTQIWQGTLGKQDGNDVIIMHHLQKAEEDGFPGDMDVTITYTLSSDNVVSMNFSAKSSADTVFNPTQHTYFNLGKTTDIMNHQLKLNSDQALKLDEKKDSNRRPHRRCRYAV
;
A
#
# COMPACT_ATOMS: atom_id res chain seq x y z
N MET A 1 -7.76 -34.25 -15.49
CA MET A 1 -8.00 -32.92 -14.88
C MET A 1 -6.64 -32.26 -14.82
N SER A 2 -6.37 -31.28 -15.67
CA SER A 2 -5.03 -30.69 -15.81
C SER A 2 -4.80 -29.73 -14.65
N ASP A 3 -3.83 -30.06 -13.79
CA ASP A 3 -3.17 -29.13 -12.89
C ASP A 3 -2.45 -28.07 -13.73
N THR A 4 -3.14 -27.00 -14.09
CA THR A 4 -2.55 -25.81 -14.71
C THR A 4 -2.19 -24.83 -13.61
N HIS A 5 -1.06 -25.12 -12.96
CA HIS A 5 -0.45 -24.35 -11.90
C HIS A 5 -0.29 -22.88 -12.28
N THR A 6 -0.88 -21.98 -11.50
CA THR A 6 -0.40 -20.62 -11.32
C THR A 6 1.03 -20.74 -10.76
N VAL A 7 2.00 -20.12 -11.44
CA VAL A 7 3.41 -20.14 -11.03
C VAL A 7 3.71 -18.79 -10.38
N GLY A 8 3.76 -18.78 -9.06
CA GLY A 8 4.38 -17.66 -8.37
C GLY A 8 5.88 -17.62 -8.69
N LYS A 9 6.36 -16.46 -9.14
CA LYS A 9 7.79 -16.23 -9.45
C LYS A 9 8.36 -15.24 -8.44
N VAL A 10 9.58 -15.50 -7.98
CA VAL A 10 10.39 -14.54 -7.21
C VAL A 10 11.66 -14.27 -7.99
N GLU A 11 12.02 -13.02 -8.13
CA GLU A 11 13.27 -12.59 -8.76
C GLU A 11 13.83 -11.37 -8.03
N LYS A 12 15.16 -11.21 -8.07
CA LYS A 12 15.78 -9.99 -7.59
C LYS A 12 15.30 -8.81 -8.44
N PHE A 13 14.82 -7.76 -7.78
CA PHE A 13 14.43 -6.51 -8.40
C PHE A 13 15.62 -5.54 -8.49
N ASP A 14 16.27 -5.27 -7.35
CA ASP A 14 17.32 -4.27 -7.22
C ASP A 14 18.10 -4.48 -5.90
N ASP A 15 19.12 -3.66 -5.64
CA ASP A 15 19.73 -3.47 -4.32
C ASP A 15 19.54 -2.03 -3.84
N TYR A 16 19.15 -1.85 -2.57
CA TYR A 16 19.00 -0.54 -1.95
C TYR A 16 19.65 -0.53 -0.57
N ASN A 17 20.59 0.40 -0.33
CA ASN A 17 21.34 0.51 0.94
C ASN A 17 21.88 -0.84 1.44
N ASP A 18 22.55 -1.61 0.58
CA ASP A 18 23.08 -2.95 0.86
C ASP A 18 22.03 -4.03 1.19
N HIS A 19 20.74 -3.75 0.95
CA HIS A 19 19.65 -4.71 1.07
C HIS A 19 19.09 -5.10 -0.30
N GLN A 20 18.91 -6.40 -0.51
CA GLN A 20 18.25 -6.91 -1.72
C GLN A 20 16.75 -6.60 -1.70
N ILE A 21 16.24 -6.07 -2.80
CA ILE A 21 14.81 -5.92 -3.06
C ILE A 21 14.38 -7.04 -4.00
N ASP A 22 13.31 -7.75 -3.63
CA ASP A 22 12.77 -8.86 -4.41
C ASP A 22 11.42 -8.47 -5.03
N LYS A 23 11.16 -8.97 -6.24
CA LYS A 23 9.88 -8.88 -6.93
C LYS A 23 9.18 -10.24 -6.93
N PHE A 24 7.98 -10.26 -6.40
CA PHE A 24 7.08 -11.40 -6.38
C PHE A 24 6.03 -11.21 -7.47
N THR A 25 5.73 -12.23 -8.26
CA THR A 25 4.74 -12.15 -9.36
C THR A 25 3.77 -13.32 -9.31
N LEU A 26 2.48 -13.05 -9.47
CA LEU A 26 1.43 -14.04 -9.72
C LEU A 26 0.83 -13.82 -11.11
N SER A 27 0.53 -14.90 -11.82
CA SER A 27 -0.12 -14.86 -13.14
C SER A 27 -1.23 -15.91 -13.24
N ASN A 28 -2.43 -15.51 -13.65
CA ASN A 28 -3.52 -16.46 -13.83
C ASN A 28 -3.66 -16.93 -15.29
N GLN A 29 -4.60 -17.83 -15.55
CA GLN A 29 -4.82 -18.45 -16.87
C GLN A 29 -5.39 -17.48 -17.92
N ASN A 30 -5.85 -16.30 -17.51
CA ASN A 30 -6.38 -15.27 -18.39
C ASN A 30 -5.32 -14.25 -18.81
N ASN A 31 -4.03 -14.54 -18.58
CA ASN A 31 -2.92 -13.61 -18.82
C ASN A 31 -3.04 -12.29 -18.04
N VAL A 32 -3.70 -12.32 -16.87
CA VAL A 32 -3.61 -11.24 -15.88
C VAL A 32 -2.46 -11.58 -14.94
N SER A 33 -1.64 -10.59 -14.61
CA SER A 33 -0.59 -10.74 -13.61
C SER A 33 -0.47 -9.53 -12.69
N ILE A 34 -0.04 -9.79 -11.46
CA ILE A 34 0.37 -8.75 -10.50
C ILE A 34 1.79 -9.02 -10.07
N SER A 35 2.54 -7.96 -9.82
CA SER A 35 3.83 -8.05 -9.13
C SER A 35 3.92 -7.08 -7.96
N VAL A 36 4.60 -7.51 -6.90
CA VAL A 36 4.79 -6.74 -5.67
C VAL A 36 6.27 -6.81 -5.31
N ILE A 37 6.89 -5.67 -5.04
CA ILE A 37 8.28 -5.62 -4.55
C ILE A 37 8.34 -5.48 -3.03
N THR A 38 9.40 -6.00 -2.41
CA THR A 38 9.56 -5.99 -0.95
C THR A 38 9.71 -4.58 -0.38
N LEU A 39 10.23 -3.63 -1.16
CA LEU A 39 10.28 -2.24 -0.76
C LEU A 39 8.87 -1.66 -0.64
N GLY A 40 8.49 -1.24 0.57
CA GLY A 40 7.20 -0.64 0.87
C GLY A 40 6.00 -1.53 0.57
N SER A 41 6.20 -2.83 0.36
CA SER A 41 5.18 -3.73 -0.21
C SER A 41 4.54 -3.12 -1.46
N THR A 42 5.34 -2.55 -2.37
CA THR A 42 4.84 -1.76 -3.49
C THR A 42 4.19 -2.65 -4.55
N LEU A 43 2.95 -2.35 -4.93
CA LEU A 43 2.28 -2.97 -6.08
C LEU A 43 2.95 -2.46 -7.36
N TYR A 44 3.89 -3.25 -7.87
CA TYR A 44 4.82 -2.85 -8.93
C TYR A 44 4.17 -2.89 -10.31
N GLU A 45 3.44 -3.97 -10.63
CA GLU A 45 2.70 -4.08 -11.89
C GLU A 45 1.32 -4.70 -11.66
N LEU A 46 0.38 -4.27 -12.50
CA LEU A 46 -0.91 -4.91 -12.72
C LEU A 46 -1.11 -5.02 -14.23
N ASN A 47 -0.73 -6.15 -14.80
CA ASN A 47 -0.82 -6.40 -16.23
C ASN A 47 -2.15 -7.08 -16.56
N VAL A 48 -2.84 -6.54 -17.57
CA VAL A 48 -4.06 -7.14 -18.13
C VAL A 48 -3.91 -7.34 -19.63
N PRO A 49 -4.63 -8.31 -20.24
CA PRO A 49 -4.67 -8.46 -21.69
C PRO A 49 -5.14 -7.19 -22.38
N ASP A 50 -4.51 -6.86 -23.50
CA ASP A 50 -4.93 -5.79 -24.40
C ASP A 50 -5.69 -6.35 -25.61
N GLN A 51 -6.31 -5.45 -26.39
CA GLN A 51 -7.10 -5.83 -27.56
C GLN A 51 -6.26 -6.33 -28.75
N ASN A 52 -4.94 -6.14 -28.72
CA ASN A 52 -4.00 -6.50 -29.76
C ASN A 52 -3.27 -7.83 -29.45
N GLY A 53 -3.66 -8.54 -28.39
CA GLY A 53 -3.06 -9.81 -27.96
C GLY A 53 -1.81 -9.67 -27.10
N GLY A 54 -1.44 -8.44 -26.69
CA GLY A 54 -0.41 -8.17 -25.70
C GLY A 54 -0.97 -8.02 -24.28
N THR A 55 -0.13 -7.54 -23.36
CA THR A 55 -0.54 -7.13 -22.02
C THR A 55 -0.16 -5.68 -21.75
N ARG A 56 -0.89 -5.02 -20.87
CA ARG A 56 -0.62 -3.63 -20.46
C ARG A 56 -0.63 -3.50 -18.95
N ASN A 57 0.40 -2.87 -18.42
CA ASN A 57 0.45 -2.44 -17.02
C ASN A 57 -0.51 -1.27 -16.78
N LEU A 58 -1.34 -1.38 -15.74
CA LEU A 58 -2.36 -0.38 -15.40
C LEU A 58 -1.95 0.55 -14.26
N VAL A 59 -0.82 0.31 -13.61
CA VAL A 59 -0.34 1.11 -12.48
C VAL A 59 0.98 1.80 -12.79
N LEU A 60 1.25 2.93 -12.14
CA LEU A 60 2.55 3.59 -12.24
C LEU A 60 3.63 2.79 -11.49
N ASN A 61 4.85 2.83 -12.01
CA ASN A 61 6.04 2.27 -11.35
C ASN A 61 7.31 3.03 -11.79
N PHE A 62 8.37 2.85 -11.01
CA PHE A 62 9.74 3.25 -11.36
C PHE A 62 10.60 2.03 -11.63
N GLU A 63 11.62 2.17 -12.47
CA GLU A 63 12.53 1.08 -12.81
C GLU A 63 13.48 0.73 -11.65
N HIS A 64 13.89 1.73 -10.86
CA HIS A 64 14.85 1.55 -9.76
C HIS A 64 14.22 1.75 -8.39
N SER A 65 14.70 0.99 -7.40
CA SER A 65 14.22 1.09 -6.02
C SER A 65 14.48 2.47 -5.39
N GLN A 66 15.60 3.10 -5.74
CA GLN A 66 15.98 4.44 -5.28
C GLN A 66 14.95 5.52 -5.68
N ASP A 67 14.39 5.44 -6.89
CA ASP A 67 13.43 6.42 -7.40
C ASP A 67 12.18 6.51 -6.50
N TYR A 68 11.78 5.41 -5.87
CA TYR A 68 10.65 5.38 -4.95
C TYR A 68 10.88 6.20 -3.68
N PHE A 69 12.13 6.37 -3.23
CA PHE A 69 12.47 7.19 -2.05
C PHE A 69 12.70 8.66 -2.39
N GLU A 70 13.13 8.96 -3.61
CA GLU A 70 13.46 10.33 -4.03
C GLU A 70 12.24 11.16 -4.43
N ASN A 71 11.05 10.54 -4.49
CA ASN A 71 9.81 11.22 -4.81
C ASN A 71 8.84 11.27 -3.60
N PRO A 72 8.03 12.34 -3.48
CA PRO A 72 7.08 12.48 -2.37
C PRO A 72 5.70 11.86 -2.66
N PHE A 73 5.55 11.04 -3.69
CA PHE A 73 4.24 10.62 -4.21
C PHE A 73 3.81 9.23 -3.75
N TYR A 74 4.66 8.48 -3.05
CA TYR A 74 4.33 7.15 -2.50
C TYR A 74 3.80 6.17 -3.57
N ILE A 75 4.32 6.26 -4.80
CA ILE A 75 3.78 5.57 -5.98
C ILE A 75 3.54 4.10 -5.71
N CYS A 76 2.26 3.72 -5.61
CA CYS A 76 1.81 2.34 -5.44
C CYS A 76 2.32 1.62 -4.19
N MET A 77 2.80 2.34 -3.19
CA MET A 77 3.36 1.79 -1.95
C MET A 77 2.26 1.45 -0.93
N GLY A 78 2.55 0.50 -0.04
CA GLY A 78 1.77 0.24 1.16
C GLY A 78 1.96 1.34 2.18
N ILE A 79 0.86 1.86 2.72
CA ILE A 79 0.84 2.99 3.66
C ILE A 79 0.33 2.52 5.01
N GLY A 80 1.01 2.93 6.07
CA GLY A 80 0.56 2.73 7.44
C GLY A 80 1.59 3.19 8.47
N ARG A 81 1.27 3.15 9.78
CA ARG A 81 0.05 2.54 10.37
C ARG A 81 -1.25 3.25 10.06
N VAL A 82 -1.19 4.55 9.72
CA VAL A 82 -2.34 5.38 9.37
C VAL A 82 -2.09 6.09 8.03
N GLY A 83 -2.93 5.82 7.03
CA GLY A 83 -3.02 6.61 5.82
C GLY A 83 -3.72 7.95 6.06
N GLY A 84 -3.28 8.98 5.36
CA GLY A 84 -3.73 10.36 5.55
C GLY A 84 -2.87 11.12 6.56
N ARG A 85 -3.45 12.15 7.17
CA ARG A 85 -2.78 13.05 8.11
C ARG A 85 -3.29 12.86 9.54
N ILE A 86 -2.37 12.95 10.51
CA ILE A 86 -2.68 13.16 11.92
C ILE A 86 -2.27 14.60 12.27
N ALA A 87 -3.28 15.41 12.62
CA ALA A 87 -3.12 16.82 12.95
C ALA A 87 -2.11 17.02 14.09
N ASP A 88 -1.16 17.93 13.88
CA ASP A 88 -0.10 18.25 14.83
C ASP A 88 0.74 17.04 15.31
N GLY A 89 0.64 15.89 14.63
CA GLY A 89 1.19 14.62 15.06
C GLY A 89 0.66 14.15 16.42
N GLN A 90 -0.48 14.67 16.87
CA GLN A 90 -1.04 14.38 18.18
C GLN A 90 -2.00 13.19 18.10
N LEU A 91 -1.53 12.03 18.55
CA LEU A 91 -2.35 10.83 18.66
C LEU A 91 -2.91 10.70 20.08
N VAL A 92 -4.20 10.41 20.20
CA VAL A 92 -4.84 10.09 21.49
C VAL A 92 -5.47 8.71 21.40
N VAL A 93 -4.98 7.79 22.23
CA VAL A 93 -5.53 6.43 22.40
C VAL A 93 -5.86 6.23 23.87
N ASP A 94 -7.11 5.91 24.17
CA ASP A 94 -7.63 5.74 25.54
C ASP A 94 -7.25 6.86 26.51
N GLY A 95 -7.31 8.10 26.01
CA GLY A 95 -6.99 9.32 26.77
C GLY A 95 -5.49 9.57 26.96
N LYS A 96 -4.61 8.66 26.53
CA LYS A 96 -3.16 8.86 26.51
C LYS A 96 -2.76 9.58 25.22
N GLN A 97 -2.12 10.74 25.39
CA GLN A 97 -1.58 11.53 24.30
C GLN A 97 -0.14 11.09 23.96
N THR A 98 0.13 10.90 22.67
CA THR A 98 1.44 10.54 22.11
C THR A 98 1.77 11.53 21.00
N GLN A 99 2.96 12.13 21.06
CA GLN A 99 3.50 12.93 19.97
C GLN A 99 4.18 12.01 18.96
N LEU A 100 3.61 11.93 17.76
CA LEU A 100 4.20 11.23 16.63
C LEU A 100 5.20 12.12 15.88
N PRO A 101 6.19 11.53 15.17
CA PRO A 101 7.06 12.28 14.28
C PRO A 101 6.27 13.01 13.20
N GLN A 102 6.61 14.27 12.94
CA GLN A 102 6.02 15.09 11.90
C GLN A 102 6.91 15.07 10.66
N ASN A 103 6.32 14.80 9.50
CA ASN A 103 7.03 14.68 8.22
C ASN A 103 6.40 15.53 7.10
N GLU A 104 5.27 16.19 7.35
CA GLU A 104 4.70 17.19 6.45
C GLU A 104 4.21 18.39 7.27
N GLY A 105 5.06 19.41 7.40
CA GLY A 105 4.78 20.58 8.22
C GLY A 105 4.56 20.18 9.68
N THR A 106 3.37 20.46 10.23
CA THR A 106 3.02 20.04 11.60
C THR A 106 2.33 18.67 11.65
N THR A 107 2.08 18.01 10.52
CA THR A 107 1.31 16.76 10.51
C THR A 107 2.20 15.52 10.44
N THR A 108 1.69 14.41 10.97
CA THR A 108 2.18 13.07 10.64
C THR A 108 1.39 12.57 9.44
N LEU A 109 2.03 12.53 8.28
CA LEU A 109 1.48 12.06 7.02
C LEU A 109 1.89 10.59 6.78
N HIS A 110 0.93 9.74 6.46
CA HIS A 110 1.15 8.38 5.97
C HIS A 110 2.01 7.50 6.89
N GLY A 111 1.83 7.63 8.22
CA GLY A 111 2.60 6.88 9.21
C GLY A 111 3.92 7.54 9.62
N GLY A 112 4.24 8.72 9.07
CA GLY A 112 5.43 9.46 9.43
C GLY A 112 6.65 9.12 8.56
N PRO A 113 7.86 9.53 8.97
CA PRO A 113 9.09 9.34 8.19
C PRO A 113 9.56 7.88 8.10
N HIS A 114 9.02 6.99 8.95
CA HIS A 114 9.37 5.57 9.02
C HIS A 114 8.15 4.67 8.82
N GLY A 115 7.14 5.15 8.08
CA GLY A 115 5.93 4.38 7.78
C GLY A 115 6.18 3.13 6.93
N PHE A 116 5.13 2.36 6.68
CA PHE A 116 5.20 1.09 5.95
C PHE A 116 5.90 1.18 4.59
N ASN A 117 5.76 2.33 3.91
CA ASN A 117 6.33 2.60 2.60
C ASN A 117 7.86 2.66 2.58
N THR A 118 8.50 2.92 3.72
CA THR A 118 9.97 3.01 3.82
C THR A 118 10.63 1.70 4.22
N GLN A 119 9.82 0.69 4.59
CA GLN A 119 10.33 -0.58 5.11
C GLN A 119 10.62 -1.56 3.98
N ILE A 120 11.60 -2.43 4.18
CA ILE A 120 11.82 -3.61 3.34
C ILE A 120 11.09 -4.78 4.00
N TRP A 121 10.08 -5.29 3.33
CA TRP A 121 9.18 -6.34 3.83
C TRP A 121 9.74 -7.73 3.55
N GLN A 122 9.39 -8.69 4.40
CA GLN A 122 9.65 -10.09 4.14
C GLN A 122 8.55 -10.66 3.25
N GLY A 123 8.88 -11.00 2.01
CA GLY A 123 7.94 -11.57 1.04
C GLY A 123 7.95 -13.10 1.02
N THR A 124 6.78 -13.71 0.88
CA THR A 124 6.61 -15.15 0.60
C THR A 124 5.48 -15.40 -0.39
N LEU A 125 5.54 -16.52 -1.09
CA LEU A 125 4.43 -17.04 -1.90
C LEU A 125 3.66 -18.09 -1.09
N GLY A 126 2.34 -18.13 -1.26
CA GLY A 126 1.50 -19.10 -0.57
C GLY A 126 0.21 -19.39 -1.32
N LYS A 127 -0.68 -20.12 -0.65
CA LYS A 127 -2.06 -20.33 -1.07
C LYS A 127 -3.02 -19.96 0.06
N GLN A 128 -4.11 -19.28 -0.28
CA GLN A 128 -5.20 -18.97 0.65
C GLN A 128 -6.54 -19.14 -0.06
N ASP A 129 -7.46 -19.89 0.55
CA ASP A 129 -8.79 -20.17 0.01
C ASP A 129 -8.76 -20.68 -1.45
N GLY A 130 -7.75 -21.50 -1.77
CA GLY A 130 -7.54 -22.06 -3.11
C GLY A 130 -6.88 -21.13 -4.14
N ASN A 131 -6.63 -19.87 -3.78
CA ASN A 131 -5.95 -18.90 -4.65
C ASN A 131 -4.47 -18.77 -4.28
N ASP A 132 -3.63 -18.42 -5.27
CA ASP A 132 -2.24 -18.07 -5.00
C ASP A 132 -2.15 -16.65 -4.43
N VAL A 133 -1.23 -16.48 -3.49
CA VAL A 133 -1.04 -15.23 -2.77
C VAL A 133 0.44 -14.84 -2.66
N ILE A 134 0.67 -13.52 -2.65
CA ILE A 134 1.93 -12.91 -2.17
C ILE A 134 1.64 -12.38 -0.77
N ILE A 135 2.47 -12.77 0.19
CA ILE A 135 2.36 -12.34 1.59
C ILE A 135 3.58 -11.50 1.90
N MET A 136 3.36 -10.23 2.22
CA MET A 136 4.38 -9.32 2.73
C MET A 136 4.19 -9.17 4.24
N HIS A 137 5.22 -9.49 5.00
CA HIS A 137 5.22 -9.40 6.46
C HIS A 137 6.31 -8.44 6.95
N HIS A 138 6.00 -7.65 7.99
CA HIS A 138 6.95 -6.80 8.67
C HIS A 138 6.58 -6.62 10.15
N LEU A 139 7.58 -6.53 11.02
CA LEU A 139 7.40 -6.16 12.42
C LEU A 139 7.78 -4.69 12.57
N GLN A 140 6.77 -3.81 12.59
CA GLN A 140 6.97 -2.38 12.79
C GLN A 140 7.13 -2.09 14.28
N LYS A 141 8.27 -1.52 14.68
CA LYS A 141 8.52 -1.25 16.09
C LYS A 141 8.07 0.14 16.51
N ALA A 142 7.57 0.25 17.74
CA ALA A 142 7.16 1.53 18.31
C ALA A 142 8.32 2.55 18.39
N GLU A 143 9.55 2.07 18.59
CA GLU A 143 10.76 2.91 18.62
C GLU A 143 11.11 3.53 17.26
N GLU A 144 10.60 2.98 16.15
CA GLU A 144 10.88 3.44 14.80
C GLU A 144 9.87 4.49 14.34
N ASP A 145 8.58 4.25 14.56
CA ASP A 145 7.50 5.11 14.04
C ASP A 145 6.81 5.97 15.10
N GLY A 146 7.11 5.75 16.39
CA GLY A 146 6.56 6.47 17.53
C GLY A 146 5.13 6.09 17.91
N PHE A 147 4.48 5.18 17.19
CA PHE A 147 3.13 4.72 17.52
C PHE A 147 3.17 3.78 18.75
N PRO A 148 2.15 3.78 19.61
CA PRO A 148 2.09 2.85 20.74
C PRO A 148 2.11 1.39 20.27
N GLY A 149 2.94 0.57 20.92
CA GLY A 149 3.05 -0.88 20.70
C GLY A 149 3.81 -1.24 19.44
N ASP A 150 4.51 -2.36 19.47
CA ASP A 150 5.02 -2.99 18.26
C ASP A 150 3.83 -3.57 17.48
N MET A 151 3.96 -3.64 16.16
CA MET A 151 2.92 -4.11 15.27
C MET A 151 3.47 -5.14 14.29
N ASP A 152 3.05 -6.39 14.48
CA ASP A 152 3.21 -7.47 13.52
C ASP A 152 2.14 -7.28 12.44
N VAL A 153 2.57 -6.87 11.24
CA VAL A 153 1.68 -6.50 10.13
C VAL A 153 1.94 -7.40 8.93
N THR A 154 0.84 -7.80 8.29
CA THR A 154 0.84 -8.60 7.07
C THR A 154 -0.05 -7.97 6.01
N ILE A 155 0.46 -7.86 4.79
CA ILE A 155 -0.29 -7.48 3.59
C ILE A 155 -0.34 -8.69 2.66
N THR A 156 -1.54 -9.17 2.37
CA THR A 156 -1.77 -10.31 1.47
C THR A 156 -2.37 -9.85 0.16
N TYR A 157 -1.68 -10.11 -0.94
CA TYR A 157 -2.13 -9.86 -2.31
C TYR A 157 -2.58 -11.17 -2.92
N THR A 158 -3.82 -11.21 -3.41
CA THR A 158 -4.42 -12.40 -4.02
C THR A 158 -4.77 -12.09 -5.47
N LEU A 159 -4.42 -12.98 -6.39
CA LEU A 159 -4.93 -12.96 -7.76
C LEU A 159 -5.76 -14.23 -7.99
N SER A 160 -7.07 -14.05 -8.15
CA SER A 160 -7.99 -15.16 -8.43
C SER A 160 -8.02 -15.55 -9.91
N SER A 161 -8.61 -16.71 -10.20
CA SER A 161 -8.88 -17.17 -11.58
C SER A 161 -9.83 -16.24 -12.33
N ASP A 162 -10.67 -15.48 -11.63
CA ASP A 162 -11.70 -14.61 -12.21
C ASP A 162 -11.21 -13.17 -12.39
N ASN A 163 -9.89 -12.97 -12.46
CA ASN A 163 -9.22 -11.67 -12.63
C ASN A 163 -9.47 -10.66 -11.50
N VAL A 164 -9.85 -11.14 -10.31
CA VAL A 164 -9.97 -10.28 -9.13
C VAL A 164 -8.64 -10.22 -8.40
N VAL A 165 -8.11 -9.01 -8.30
CA VAL A 165 -6.99 -8.68 -7.40
C VAL A 165 -7.57 -8.21 -6.07
N SER A 166 -7.23 -8.91 -5.00
CA SER A 166 -7.64 -8.56 -3.64
C SER A 166 -6.41 -8.23 -2.81
N MET A 167 -6.56 -7.26 -1.91
CA MET A 167 -5.53 -6.90 -0.94
C MET A 167 -6.12 -6.89 0.46
N ASN A 168 -5.48 -7.57 1.39
CA ASN A 168 -5.89 -7.62 2.78
C ASN A 168 -4.77 -7.14 3.68
N PHE A 169 -5.07 -6.20 4.58
CA PHE A 169 -4.18 -5.77 5.65
C PHE A 169 -4.65 -6.40 6.96
N SER A 170 -3.74 -7.07 7.64
CA SER A 170 -3.98 -7.61 8.98
C SER A 170 -2.81 -7.25 9.90
N ALA A 171 -3.10 -7.04 11.17
CA ALA A 171 -2.07 -6.72 12.14
C ALA A 171 -2.43 -7.19 13.56
N LYS A 172 -1.40 -7.45 14.36
CA LYS A 172 -1.49 -7.62 15.81
C LYS A 172 -0.56 -6.62 16.48
N SER A 173 -1.03 -5.96 17.53
CA SER A 173 -0.20 -5.00 18.28
C SER A 173 -0.02 -5.43 19.72
N SER A 174 1.14 -5.07 20.30
CA SER A 174 1.45 -5.31 21.71
C SER A 174 0.85 -4.27 22.67
N ALA A 175 0.23 -3.21 22.14
CA ALA A 175 -0.51 -2.22 22.92
C ALA A 175 -1.70 -1.66 22.13
N ASP A 176 -2.65 -1.03 22.82
CA ASP A 176 -3.75 -0.32 22.18
C ASP A 176 -3.21 0.82 21.31
N THR A 177 -3.64 0.83 20.05
CA THR A 177 -3.10 1.73 19.01
C THR A 177 -4.11 1.93 17.87
N VAL A 178 -3.74 2.74 16.88
CA VAL A 178 -4.55 2.98 15.68
C VAL A 178 -4.02 2.22 14.48
N PHE A 179 -4.93 1.75 13.63
CA PHE A 179 -4.60 1.05 12.39
C PHE A 179 -5.60 1.43 11.30
N ASN A 180 -5.13 2.14 10.27
CA ASN A 180 -5.89 2.58 9.11
C ASN A 180 -4.98 2.58 7.86
N PRO A 181 -4.46 1.41 7.43
CA PRO A 181 -3.57 1.35 6.29
C PRO A 181 -4.32 1.50 4.96
N THR A 182 -3.57 1.77 3.89
CA THR A 182 -4.08 1.75 2.51
C THR A 182 -2.97 1.34 1.55
N GLN A 183 -3.32 1.05 0.30
CA GLN A 183 -2.36 1.05 -0.81
C GLN A 183 -2.48 2.35 -1.60
N HIS A 184 -1.36 3.01 -1.87
CA HIS A 184 -1.35 4.28 -2.59
C HIS A 184 -1.25 4.10 -4.13
N THR A 185 -2.07 3.21 -4.68
CA THR A 185 -2.01 2.84 -6.10
C THR A 185 -2.46 3.96 -7.04
N TYR A 186 -1.60 4.30 -7.99
CA TYR A 186 -1.92 5.23 -9.08
C TYR A 186 -2.23 4.45 -10.35
N PHE A 187 -3.49 4.56 -10.81
CA PHE A 187 -3.94 3.88 -12.02
C PHE A 187 -3.85 4.78 -13.25
N ASN A 188 -3.42 4.19 -14.37
CA ASN A 188 -3.61 4.74 -15.69
C ASN A 188 -4.14 3.66 -16.65
N LEU A 189 -5.47 3.66 -16.84
CA LEU A 189 -6.17 2.77 -17.79
C LEU A 189 -6.04 3.20 -19.25
N GLY A 190 -5.39 4.34 -19.53
CA GLY A 190 -5.25 4.92 -20.86
C GLY A 190 -4.01 4.44 -21.60
N LYS A 191 -3.70 5.11 -22.71
CA LYS A 191 -2.41 5.03 -23.41
C LYS A 191 -1.70 6.39 -23.42
N THR A 192 -2.30 7.39 -22.78
CA THR A 192 -1.82 8.76 -22.62
C THR A 192 -1.06 8.92 -21.31
N THR A 193 -0.25 9.96 -21.20
CA THR A 193 0.49 10.29 -19.98
C THR A 193 -0.40 10.90 -18.89
N ASP A 194 -1.61 11.36 -19.25
CA ASP A 194 -2.61 11.87 -18.32
C ASP A 194 -3.85 10.93 -18.22
N ILE A 195 -4.70 11.24 -17.24
CA ILE A 195 -5.96 10.53 -16.94
C ILE A 195 -7.20 11.36 -17.33
N MET A 196 -7.06 12.42 -18.13
CA MET A 196 -8.13 13.39 -18.36
C MET A 196 -9.31 12.81 -19.17
N ASN A 197 -9.06 11.72 -19.89
CA ASN A 197 -10.09 11.00 -20.64
C ASN A 197 -10.76 9.86 -19.84
N HIS A 198 -10.36 9.64 -18.59
CA HIS A 198 -10.94 8.59 -17.76
C HIS A 198 -12.30 9.04 -17.22
N GLN A 199 -13.25 8.11 -17.15
CA GLN A 199 -14.55 8.35 -16.53
C GLN A 199 -14.55 7.77 -15.13
N LEU A 200 -14.85 8.60 -14.13
CA LEU A 200 -14.94 8.20 -12.74
C LEU A 200 -16.39 8.24 -12.26
N LYS A 201 -16.83 7.15 -11.62
CA LYS A 201 -18.11 7.11 -10.89
C LYS A 201 -17.83 6.69 -9.44
N LEU A 202 -18.21 7.56 -8.50
CA LEU A 202 -18.12 7.30 -7.07
C LEU A 202 -19.52 7.08 -6.49
N ASN A 203 -19.70 6.01 -5.73
CA ASN A 203 -20.95 5.74 -5.03
C ASN A 203 -20.95 6.40 -3.64
N SER A 204 -20.90 7.74 -3.62
CA SER A 204 -20.92 8.53 -2.38
C SER A 204 -21.66 9.85 -2.59
N ASP A 205 -22.53 10.19 -1.64
CA ASP A 205 -23.23 11.48 -1.61
C ASP A 205 -22.45 12.55 -0.82
N GLN A 206 -21.30 12.21 -0.25
CA GLN A 206 -20.51 13.10 0.62
C GLN A 206 -19.03 13.08 0.29
N ALA A 207 -18.38 14.21 0.55
CA ALA A 207 -16.93 14.38 0.50
C ALA A 207 -16.45 15.17 1.72
N LEU A 208 -15.20 14.93 2.11
CA LEU A 208 -14.57 15.67 3.21
C LEU A 208 -13.85 16.89 2.64
N LYS A 209 -14.30 18.09 3.02
CA LYS A 209 -13.60 19.32 2.66
C LYS A 209 -12.40 19.53 3.59
N LEU A 210 -11.26 19.79 2.99
CA LEU A 210 -10.01 20.06 3.71
C LEU A 210 -9.78 21.55 3.89
N ASP A 211 -9.00 21.91 4.90
CA ASP A 211 -8.46 23.25 5.13
C ASP A 211 -7.15 23.47 4.36
N GLU A 212 -6.49 24.61 4.56
CA GLU A 212 -5.21 24.94 3.91
C GLU A 212 -4.07 24.00 4.32
N LYS A 213 -4.17 23.36 5.49
CA LYS A 213 -3.22 22.35 5.97
C LYS A 213 -3.57 20.94 5.45
N LYS A 214 -4.57 20.82 4.58
CA LYS A 214 -5.13 19.56 4.08
C LYS A 214 -5.68 18.66 5.19
N ASP A 215 -6.10 19.25 6.31
CA ASP A 215 -6.78 18.59 7.42
C ASP A 215 -8.30 18.86 7.35
N SER A 216 -9.10 17.98 7.94
CA SER A 216 -10.52 18.21 8.07
C SER A 216 -10.80 19.07 9.29
N ASN A 217 -11.43 20.24 9.09
CA ASN A 217 -11.85 21.16 10.18
C ASN A 217 -12.87 20.58 11.18
N ARG A 218 -13.14 19.26 11.17
CA ARG A 218 -14.05 18.60 12.10
C ARG A 218 -13.30 18.20 13.37
N ARG A 219 -13.61 18.88 14.48
CA ARG A 219 -13.35 18.38 15.84
C ARG A 219 -13.90 16.95 15.97
N PRO A 220 -13.28 16.07 16.77
CA PRO A 220 -13.66 14.66 16.89
C PRO A 220 -15.01 14.52 17.61
N HIS A 221 -16.08 14.79 16.89
CA HIS A 221 -17.44 14.48 17.32
C HIS A 221 -18.07 13.58 16.27
N ARG A 222 -18.13 12.31 16.67
CA ARG A 222 -18.81 11.18 16.02
C ARG A 222 -18.17 10.74 14.70
N ARG A 223 -17.38 9.67 14.80
CA ARG A 223 -16.96 8.78 13.69
C ARG A 223 -16.33 9.53 12.48
N CYS A 224 -15.33 10.37 12.71
CA CYS A 224 -14.40 10.69 11.63
C CYS A 224 -13.39 9.54 11.54
N ARG A 225 -13.57 8.70 10.52
CA ARG A 225 -12.49 7.86 9.99
C ARG A 225 -11.45 8.81 9.44
N TYR A 226 -10.17 8.57 9.77
CA TYR A 226 -9.05 9.27 9.16
C TYR A 226 -9.24 9.29 7.64
N ALA A 227 -9.19 10.49 7.06
CA ALA A 227 -9.37 10.65 5.63
C ALA A 227 -8.14 10.06 4.92
N VAL A 228 -8.39 9.02 4.13
CA VAL A 228 -7.42 8.49 3.16
C VAL A 228 -7.58 9.27 1.87
#